data_AF-A0A519Z7T3-F1
#
_entry.id   AF-A0A519Z7T3-F1
#
_cell.length_a   1.000
_cell.length_b   1.000
_cell.length_c   1.000
_cell.angle_alpha   90.00
_cell.angle_beta   90.00
_cell.angle_gamma   90.00
#
_symmetry.space_group_name_H-M   'P 1'
#
loop_
_entity.id
_entity.type
_entity.pdbx_description
1 polymer ?
#
loop_
_entity_poly.entity_id
_entity_poly.type
_entity_poly.pdbx_seq_one_letter_code
_entity_poly.pdbx_strand_id
1 'polypeptide(L)'
;MEPELRQPPIRYGEIDLLRFLAALAVVFFHFTFRGFHADQLSPVEYPVLGSVFKYGYFGVDLFFLISGYVVLLSAQGKTLGQFFTSRVTRLFPAYWVACTFTFVVVRLFGPAPHTPGWSPILDAPVHEYLVSMTMLQRFFGVPDLDGVYWTLSIELVFYFLVALLISFGWLRHLLLVLAGWLMYCAVIGPVDNGSPFAFLLFPRVAPFFIAGMAFYLLQTSQAARWKLYGLLLVAYLLCLRAARAELHQLVPMYQTPFSLVVTWLLVTLFFG
;
A
#
# COMPACT_ATOMS: atom_id res chain seq x y z
N MET A 1 13.57 -43.21 -3.32
CA MET A 1 13.58 -41.72 -3.35
C MET A 1 12.61 -41.29 -2.27
N GLU A 2 13.12 -40.95 -1.08
CA GLU A 2 12.25 -40.34 -0.06
C GLU A 2 11.77 -38.98 -0.59
N PRO A 3 10.48 -38.65 -0.45
CA PRO A 3 10.00 -37.32 -0.78
C PRO A 3 10.65 -36.35 0.20
N GLU A 4 11.39 -35.35 -0.31
CA GLU A 4 11.84 -34.23 0.52
C GLU A 4 10.62 -33.68 1.25
N LEU A 5 10.61 -33.81 2.58
CA LEU A 5 9.62 -33.19 3.45
C LEU A 5 9.69 -31.68 3.20
N ARG A 6 8.74 -31.15 2.42
CA ARG A 6 8.55 -29.70 2.27
C ARG A 6 8.43 -29.14 3.67
N GLN A 7 9.48 -28.47 4.14
CA GLN A 7 9.44 -27.82 5.43
C GLN A 7 8.25 -26.84 5.44
N PRO A 8 7.46 -26.82 6.52
CA PRO A 8 6.34 -25.90 6.60
C PRO A 8 6.88 -24.47 6.41
N PRO A 9 6.19 -23.62 5.63
CA PRO A 9 6.65 -22.26 5.41
C PRO A 9 6.81 -21.56 6.75
N ILE A 10 7.98 -20.98 7.01
CA ILE A 10 8.23 -20.17 8.21
C ILE A 10 7.20 -19.05 8.25
N ARG A 11 6.32 -19.10 9.26
CA ARG A 11 5.32 -18.05 9.52
C ARG A 11 5.85 -17.15 10.62
N TYR A 12 5.95 -15.86 10.32
CA TYR A 12 6.30 -14.82 11.29
C TYR A 12 5.00 -14.30 11.91
N GLY A 13 4.65 -14.83 13.09
CA GLY A 13 3.41 -14.46 13.78
C GLY A 13 3.33 -12.97 14.11
N GLU A 14 4.49 -12.33 14.32
CA GLU A 14 4.62 -10.90 14.55
C GLU A 14 4.21 -10.08 13.32
N ILE A 15 4.60 -10.52 12.12
CA ILE A 15 4.24 -9.85 10.87
C ILE A 15 2.73 -9.97 10.62
N ASP A 16 2.15 -11.13 10.90
CA ASP A 16 0.73 -11.34 10.74
C ASP A 16 -0.09 -10.55 11.79
N LEU A 17 0.43 -10.42 13.01
CA LEU A 17 -0.15 -9.54 14.03
C LEU A 17 -0.10 -8.07 13.59
N LEU A 18 1.04 -7.59 13.09
CA LEU A 18 1.17 -6.20 12.59
C LEU A 18 0.20 -5.93 11.43
N ARG A 19 0.04 -6.88 10.50
CA ARG A 19 -0.96 -6.78 9.42
C ARG A 19 -2.39 -6.74 9.95
N PHE A 20 -2.71 -7.56 10.95
CA PHE A 20 -4.03 -7.55 11.57
C PHE A 20 -4.33 -6.20 12.24
N LEU A 21 -3.39 -5.67 13.01
CA LEU A 21 -3.51 -4.34 13.63
C LEU A 21 -3.63 -3.23 12.58
N ALA A 22 -2.85 -3.30 11.49
CA ALA A 22 -2.93 -2.37 10.38
C ALA A 22 -4.31 -2.41 9.68
N ALA A 23 -4.83 -3.61 9.40
CA ALA A 23 -6.17 -3.79 8.83
C ALA A 23 -7.24 -3.19 9.74
N LEU A 24 -7.17 -3.46 11.04
CA LEU A 24 -8.13 -2.96 12.02
C LEU A 24 -8.10 -1.42 12.11
N ALA A 25 -6.91 -0.81 12.08
CA ALA A 25 -6.75 0.63 12.05
C ALA A 25 -7.41 1.25 10.80
N VAL A 26 -7.22 0.64 9.62
CA VAL A 26 -7.84 1.09 8.36
C VAL A 26 -9.36 0.94 8.40
N VAL A 27 -9.88 -0.18 8.92
CA VAL A 27 -11.33 -0.39 9.09
C VAL A 27 -11.90 0.70 10.00
N PHE A 28 -11.33 0.92 11.18
CA PHE A 28 -11.84 1.97 12.07
C PHE A 28 -11.72 3.38 11.45
N PHE A 29 -10.67 3.66 10.69
CA PHE A 29 -10.56 4.92 9.94
C PHE A 29 -11.73 5.11 8.96
N HIS A 30 -12.07 4.07 8.18
CA HIS A 30 -13.17 4.13 7.23
C HIS A 30 -14.53 4.30 7.92
N PHE A 31 -14.81 3.50 8.95
CA PHE A 31 -16.13 3.46 9.58
C PHE A 31 -16.38 4.59 10.59
N THR A 32 -15.36 5.07 11.30
CA THR A 32 -15.55 6.05 12.40
C THR A 32 -15.14 7.47 12.02
N PHE A 33 -14.41 7.66 10.92
CA PHE A 33 -13.92 8.98 10.49
C PHE A 33 -14.28 9.29 9.03
N ARG A 34 -13.69 8.57 8.07
CA ARG A 34 -13.80 8.91 6.64
C ARG A 34 -15.24 8.84 6.12
N GLY A 35 -16.01 7.83 6.52
CA GLY A 35 -17.38 7.62 6.06
C GLY A 35 -18.30 8.81 6.36
N PHE A 36 -18.09 9.51 7.48
CA PHE A 36 -18.82 10.73 7.83
C PHE A 36 -18.18 11.98 7.19
N HIS A 37 -16.86 12.12 7.26
CA HIS A 37 -16.17 13.38 6.92
C HIS A 37 -15.85 13.63 5.43
N ALA A 38 -15.77 12.61 4.58
CA ALA A 38 -15.49 12.80 3.15
C ALA A 38 -16.61 12.34 2.24
N ASP A 39 -17.11 11.12 2.47
CA ASP A 39 -17.89 10.44 1.46
C ASP A 39 -19.42 10.57 1.71
N GLN A 40 -19.84 11.13 2.85
CA GLN A 40 -21.23 11.19 3.33
C GLN A 40 -21.93 9.81 3.33
N LEU A 41 -21.14 8.74 3.46
CA LEU A 41 -21.58 7.35 3.45
C LEU A 41 -22.09 6.87 4.82
N SER A 42 -21.72 7.58 5.89
CA SER A 42 -22.24 7.34 7.24
C SER A 42 -23.14 8.50 7.66
N PRO A 43 -24.39 8.25 8.08
CA PRO A 43 -25.24 9.28 8.67
C PRO A 43 -24.89 9.57 10.14
N VAL A 44 -23.99 8.77 10.74
CA VAL A 44 -23.60 8.86 12.16
C VAL A 44 -22.17 9.37 12.27
N GLU A 45 -21.98 10.40 13.10
CA GLU A 45 -20.68 10.86 13.55
C GLU A 45 -20.23 10.09 14.79
N TYR A 46 -18.94 9.74 14.86
CA TYR A 46 -18.33 9.13 16.04
C TYR A 46 -17.21 10.03 16.58
N PRO A 47 -17.50 11.12 17.33
CA PRO A 47 -16.50 12.15 17.64
C PRO A 47 -15.27 11.61 18.39
N VAL A 48 -15.50 10.75 19.40
CA VAL A 48 -14.42 10.18 20.22
C VAL A 48 -13.57 9.23 19.38
N LEU A 49 -14.18 8.20 18.77
CA LEU A 49 -13.46 7.21 17.97
C LEU A 49 -12.82 7.84 16.74
N GLY A 50 -13.54 8.71 16.03
CA GLY A 50 -13.05 9.43 14.86
C GLY A 50 -11.84 10.32 15.17
N SER A 51 -11.80 10.97 16.34
CA SER A 51 -10.64 11.78 16.74
C SER A 51 -9.35 10.97 16.90
N VAL A 52 -9.48 9.68 17.29
CA VAL A 52 -8.38 8.73 17.46
C VAL A 52 -8.05 8.06 16.13
N PHE A 53 -9.06 7.50 15.46
CA PHE A 53 -8.91 6.68 14.26
C PHE A 53 -8.81 7.46 12.96
N LYS A 54 -8.88 8.80 12.97
CA LYS A 54 -8.53 9.62 11.80
C LYS A 54 -7.11 9.37 11.28
N TYR A 55 -6.22 8.83 12.13
CA TYR A 55 -4.86 8.42 11.74
C TYR A 55 -4.75 6.96 11.29
N GLY A 56 -5.85 6.20 11.27
CA GLY A 56 -5.82 4.78 10.93
C GLY A 56 -5.42 4.48 9.48
N TYR A 57 -5.42 5.49 8.59
CA TYR A 57 -4.89 5.37 7.23
C TYR A 57 -3.40 4.99 7.19
N PHE A 58 -2.62 5.30 8.23
CA PHE A 58 -1.21 4.86 8.36
C PHE A 58 -1.07 3.32 8.38
N GLY A 59 -2.14 2.57 8.62
CA GLY A 59 -2.14 1.11 8.44
C GLY A 59 -1.78 0.71 7.00
N VAL A 60 -2.15 1.51 6.00
CA VAL A 60 -1.77 1.29 4.59
C VAL A 60 -0.26 1.44 4.39
N ASP A 61 0.35 2.46 4.99
CA ASP A 61 1.80 2.66 4.92
C ASP A 61 2.57 1.52 5.59
N LEU A 62 2.04 1.00 6.71
CA LEU A 62 2.57 -0.19 7.36
C LEU A 62 2.45 -1.44 6.49
N PHE A 63 1.36 -1.61 5.73
CA PHE A 63 1.24 -2.68 4.74
C PHE A 63 2.32 -2.61 3.67
N PHE A 64 2.64 -1.42 3.15
CA PHE A 64 3.70 -1.25 2.17
C PHE A 64 5.08 -1.58 2.73
N LEU A 65 5.37 -1.16 3.96
CA LEU A 65 6.61 -1.54 4.65
C LEU A 65 6.71 -3.06 4.83
N ILE A 66 5.65 -3.70 5.34
CA ILE A 66 5.61 -5.16 5.50
C ILE A 66 5.74 -5.87 4.15
N SER A 67 5.14 -5.34 3.09
CA SER A 67 5.23 -5.89 1.74
C SER A 67 6.68 -5.84 1.23
N GLY A 68 7.39 -4.73 1.45
CA GLY A 68 8.82 -4.60 1.14
C GLY A 68 9.70 -5.63 1.86
N TYR A 69 9.40 -5.93 3.12
CA TYR A 69 10.11 -6.99 3.86
C TYR A 69 9.80 -8.38 3.29
N VAL A 70 8.51 -8.71 3.14
CA VAL A 70 8.06 -10.05 2.76
C VAL A 70 8.32 -10.38 1.29
N VAL A 71 8.48 -9.37 0.43
CA VAL A 71 8.82 -9.60 -0.97
C VAL A 71 10.23 -10.18 -1.10
N LEU A 72 11.23 -9.62 -0.40
CA LEU A 72 12.60 -10.14 -0.45
C LEU A 72 12.70 -11.52 0.20
N LEU A 73 12.04 -11.71 1.34
CA LEU A 73 11.91 -13.02 1.99
C LEU A 73 11.42 -14.09 1.00
N SER A 74 10.44 -13.75 0.17
CA SER A 74 9.87 -14.70 -0.78
C SER A 74 10.62 -14.84 -2.10
N ALA A 75 11.44 -13.85 -2.46
CA ALA A 75 12.17 -13.82 -3.72
C ALA A 75 13.40 -14.73 -3.68
N GLN A 76 13.92 -15.03 -2.48
CA GLN A 76 15.06 -15.90 -2.31
C GLN A 76 14.83 -17.28 -2.91
N GLY A 77 15.77 -17.70 -3.76
CA GLY A 77 15.78 -19.03 -4.37
C GLY A 77 14.65 -19.30 -5.37
N LYS A 78 13.84 -18.30 -5.73
CA LYS A 78 12.76 -18.46 -6.72
C LYS A 78 13.14 -17.93 -8.09
N THR A 79 12.70 -18.63 -9.13
CA THR A 79 12.74 -18.09 -10.50
C THR A 79 11.69 -16.98 -10.67
N LEU A 80 11.84 -16.17 -11.72
CA LEU A 80 10.88 -15.14 -12.10
C LEU A 80 9.43 -15.66 -12.12
N GLY A 81 9.19 -16.76 -12.84
CA GLY A 81 7.85 -17.35 -12.97
C GLY A 81 7.30 -17.86 -11.65
N GLN A 82 8.13 -18.48 -10.81
CA GLN A 82 7.72 -18.95 -9.48
C GLN A 82 7.37 -17.79 -8.55
N PHE A 83 8.15 -16.71 -8.57
CA PHE A 83 7.90 -15.52 -7.78
C PHE A 83 6.60 -14.83 -8.22
N PHE A 84 6.46 -14.53 -9.52
CA PHE A 84 5.31 -13.81 -10.05
C PHE A 84 4.01 -14.59 -9.86
N THR A 85 3.99 -15.88 -10.25
CA THR A 85 2.81 -16.73 -10.08
C THR A 85 2.40 -16.85 -8.62
N SER A 86 3.36 -17.04 -7.70
CA SER A 86 3.08 -17.12 -6.26
C SER A 86 2.42 -15.86 -5.69
N ARG A 87 2.62 -14.69 -6.32
CA ARG A 87 2.05 -13.42 -5.87
C ARG A 87 0.68 -13.17 -6.49
N VAL A 88 0.56 -13.40 -7.80
CA VAL A 88 -0.71 -13.28 -8.52
C VAL A 88 -1.76 -14.24 -7.97
N THR A 89 -1.42 -15.52 -7.77
CA THR A 89 -2.39 -16.51 -7.25
C THR A 89 -2.78 -16.27 -5.79
N ARG A 90 -1.98 -15.50 -5.03
CA ARG A 90 -2.32 -15.08 -3.67
C ARG A 90 -3.26 -13.87 -3.68
N LEU A 91 -3.06 -12.93 -4.59
CA LEU A 91 -3.74 -11.63 -4.58
C LEU A 91 -5.08 -11.66 -5.33
N PHE A 92 -5.09 -12.23 -6.54
CA PHE A 92 -6.24 -12.15 -7.45
C PHE A 92 -7.51 -12.83 -6.91
N PRO A 93 -7.47 -14.02 -6.27
CA PRO A 93 -8.71 -14.64 -5.80
C PRO A 93 -9.47 -13.79 -4.77
N ALA A 94 -8.75 -13.26 -3.77
CA ALA A 94 -9.37 -12.39 -2.77
C ALA A 94 -9.85 -11.06 -3.39
N TYR A 95 -9.07 -10.51 -4.31
CA TYR A 95 -9.42 -9.28 -5.01
C TYR A 95 -10.68 -9.45 -5.89
N TRP A 96 -10.79 -10.53 -6.66
CA TRP A 96 -11.97 -10.81 -7.48
C TRP A 96 -13.22 -10.97 -6.62
N VAL A 97 -13.12 -11.66 -5.48
CA VAL A 97 -14.23 -11.79 -4.53
C VAL A 97 -14.62 -10.41 -3.99
N ALA A 98 -13.66 -9.60 -3.54
CA ALA A 98 -13.93 -8.26 -2.99
C ALA A 98 -14.54 -7.32 -4.04
N CYS A 99 -14.01 -7.33 -5.27
CA CYS A 99 -14.47 -6.46 -6.35
C CYS A 99 -15.84 -6.91 -6.89
N THR A 100 -16.10 -8.22 -7.00
CA THR A 100 -17.44 -8.74 -7.31
C THR A 100 -18.44 -8.41 -6.21
N PHE A 101 -18.06 -8.59 -4.94
CA PHE A 101 -18.91 -8.27 -3.81
C PHE A 101 -19.27 -6.78 -3.79
N THR A 102 -18.28 -5.90 -3.97
CA THR A 102 -18.49 -4.45 -4.04
C THR A 102 -19.41 -4.09 -5.20
N PHE A 103 -19.17 -4.63 -6.40
CA PHE A 103 -20.04 -4.42 -7.55
C PHE A 103 -21.49 -4.84 -7.26
N VAL A 104 -21.70 -6.06 -6.75
CA VAL A 104 -23.05 -6.57 -6.46
C VAL A 104 -23.75 -5.73 -5.39
N VAL A 105 -23.06 -5.38 -4.31
CA VAL A 105 -23.63 -4.56 -3.24
C VAL A 105 -24.04 -3.19 -3.75
N VAL A 106 -23.16 -2.50 -4.50
CA VAL A 106 -23.48 -1.18 -5.05
C VAL A 106 -24.60 -1.26 -6.08
N ARG A 107 -24.65 -2.29 -6.92
CA ARG A 107 -25.73 -2.45 -7.92
C ARG A 107 -27.09 -2.79 -7.30
N LEU A 108 -27.13 -3.50 -6.19
CA LEU A 108 -28.38 -3.92 -5.53
C LEU A 108 -28.89 -2.92 -4.49
N PHE A 109 -27.97 -2.29 -3.75
CA PHE A 109 -28.28 -1.45 -2.60
C PHE A 109 -27.78 -0.01 -2.72
N GLY A 110 -27.00 0.30 -3.76
CA GLY A 110 -26.49 1.65 -3.99
C GLY A 110 -27.59 2.63 -4.36
N PRO A 111 -27.44 3.91 -4.00
CA PRO A 111 -28.36 4.97 -4.39
C PRO A 111 -28.40 5.10 -5.92
N ALA A 112 -29.60 5.20 -6.49
CA ALA A 112 -29.75 5.40 -7.93
C ALA A 112 -29.24 6.79 -8.35
N PRO A 113 -28.81 6.97 -9.61
CA PRO A 113 -28.43 8.28 -10.13
C PRO A 113 -29.49 9.34 -9.82
N HIS A 114 -29.04 10.51 -9.36
CA HIS A 114 -29.90 11.64 -8.99
C HIS A 114 -30.82 11.43 -7.78
N THR A 115 -30.54 10.46 -6.90
CA THR A 115 -31.24 10.31 -5.61
C THR A 115 -30.44 10.90 -4.43
N PRO A 116 -31.08 11.25 -3.31
CA PRO A 116 -30.37 11.70 -2.11
C PRO A 116 -29.34 10.66 -1.64
N GLY A 117 -28.09 11.09 -1.44
CA GLY A 117 -26.98 10.21 -1.08
C GLY A 117 -26.26 9.57 -2.26
N TRP A 118 -26.67 9.86 -3.51
CA TRP A 118 -25.91 9.45 -4.68
C TRP A 118 -24.54 10.13 -4.75
N SER A 119 -23.52 9.33 -5.05
CA SER A 119 -22.14 9.78 -5.31
C SER A 119 -21.64 9.07 -6.56
N PRO A 120 -20.82 9.72 -7.42
CA PRO A 120 -20.20 9.07 -8.57
C PRO A 120 -19.42 7.79 -8.21
N ILE A 121 -18.88 7.71 -6.99
CA ILE A 121 -18.15 6.54 -6.48
C ILE A 121 -19.09 5.33 -6.29
N LEU A 122 -20.40 5.55 -6.21
CA LEU A 122 -21.43 4.52 -6.01
C LEU A 122 -22.20 4.18 -7.30
N ASP A 123 -21.75 4.61 -8.47
CA ASP A 123 -22.44 4.31 -9.74
C ASP A 123 -22.10 2.90 -10.29
N ALA A 124 -20.88 2.42 -9.98
CA ALA A 124 -20.37 1.09 -10.31
C ALA A 124 -20.76 0.58 -11.71
N PRO A 125 -20.41 1.31 -12.79
CA PRO A 125 -20.77 0.90 -14.13
C PRO A 125 -20.04 -0.40 -14.53
N VAL A 126 -20.68 -1.20 -15.38
CA VAL A 126 -20.18 -2.54 -15.77
C VAL A 126 -18.78 -2.47 -16.37
N HIS A 127 -18.47 -1.41 -17.13
CA HIS A 127 -17.16 -1.23 -17.73
C HIS A 127 -16.05 -1.03 -16.67
N GLU A 128 -16.30 -0.26 -15.61
CA GLU A 128 -15.36 -0.07 -14.49
C GLU A 128 -15.14 -1.38 -13.74
N TYR A 129 -16.19 -2.18 -13.54
CA TYR A 129 -16.08 -3.51 -12.94
C TYR A 129 -15.21 -4.45 -13.79
N LEU A 130 -15.46 -4.54 -15.09
CA LEU A 130 -14.69 -5.41 -15.99
C LEU A 130 -13.22 -5.03 -16.06
N VAL A 131 -12.92 -3.73 -16.09
CA VAL A 131 -11.53 -3.25 -16.06
C VAL A 131 -10.92 -3.50 -14.68
N SER A 132 -11.66 -3.26 -13.60
CA SER A 132 -11.20 -3.51 -12.23
C SER A 132 -10.85 -4.98 -12.01
N MET A 133 -11.53 -5.95 -12.63
CA MET A 133 -11.16 -7.38 -12.57
C MET A 133 -9.70 -7.68 -13.00
N THR A 134 -9.08 -6.78 -13.76
CA THR A 134 -7.69 -6.90 -14.20
C THR A 134 -6.68 -6.25 -13.24
N MET A 135 -7.13 -5.43 -12.28
CA MET A 135 -6.32 -4.56 -11.42
C MET A 135 -5.51 -3.49 -12.20
N LEU A 136 -5.81 -3.28 -13.49
CA LEU A 136 -5.13 -2.33 -14.38
C LEU A 136 -5.95 -1.05 -14.65
N GLN A 137 -7.05 -0.81 -13.94
CA GLN A 137 -7.93 0.34 -14.17
C GLN A 137 -7.19 1.69 -14.17
N ARG A 138 -6.21 1.86 -13.27
CA ARG A 138 -5.40 3.08 -13.22
C ARG A 138 -4.49 3.27 -14.44
N PHE A 139 -4.05 2.18 -15.09
CA PHE A 139 -3.27 2.26 -16.33
C PHE A 139 -4.13 2.69 -17.52
N PHE A 140 -5.41 2.36 -17.50
CA PHE A 140 -6.38 2.76 -18.52
C PHE A 140 -7.08 4.09 -18.22
N GLY A 141 -6.71 4.77 -17.12
CA GLY A 141 -7.37 6.00 -16.68
C GLY A 141 -8.82 5.80 -16.24
N VAL A 142 -9.20 4.57 -15.91
CA VAL A 142 -10.54 4.21 -15.43
C VAL A 142 -10.56 4.37 -13.90
N PRO A 143 -11.61 5.00 -13.33
CA PRO A 143 -11.77 5.10 -11.89
C PRO A 143 -11.72 3.75 -11.18
N ASP A 144 -11.22 3.75 -9.95
CA ASP A 144 -11.27 2.54 -9.12
C ASP A 144 -12.71 2.29 -8.68
N LEU A 145 -13.21 1.05 -8.85
CA LEU A 145 -14.55 0.65 -8.38
C LEU A 145 -14.73 0.88 -6.87
N ASP A 146 -13.65 0.75 -6.12
CA ASP A 146 -13.56 1.16 -4.71
C ASP A 146 -12.31 2.01 -4.53
N GLY A 147 -12.45 3.14 -3.84
CA GLY A 147 -11.36 4.06 -3.54
C GLY A 147 -10.23 3.48 -2.68
N VAL A 148 -10.27 2.22 -2.24
CA VAL A 148 -9.13 1.52 -1.60
C VAL A 148 -8.29 0.68 -2.57
N TYR A 149 -8.79 0.38 -3.79
CA TYR A 149 -8.13 -0.54 -4.73
C TYR A 149 -6.81 0.01 -5.30
N TRP A 150 -6.58 1.31 -5.22
CA TRP A 150 -5.30 1.92 -5.57
C TRP A 150 -4.12 1.27 -4.84
N THR A 151 -4.31 0.79 -3.61
CA THR A 151 -3.26 0.15 -2.81
C THR A 151 -2.75 -1.14 -3.46
N LEU A 152 -3.68 -1.95 -3.97
CA LEU A 152 -3.41 -3.23 -4.62
C LEU A 152 -2.75 -3.03 -5.98
N SER A 153 -3.19 -2.03 -6.76
CA SER A 153 -2.52 -1.68 -8.01
C SER A 153 -1.06 -1.28 -7.79
N ILE A 154 -0.75 -0.50 -6.76
CA ILE A 154 0.66 -0.19 -6.41
C ILE A 154 1.42 -1.45 -6.02
N GLU A 155 0.82 -2.33 -5.23
CA GLU A 155 1.46 -3.58 -4.84
C GLU A 155 1.75 -4.50 -6.04
N LEU A 156 0.84 -4.55 -7.03
CA LEU A 156 1.06 -5.26 -8.29
C LEU A 156 2.24 -4.69 -9.08
N VAL A 157 2.32 -3.36 -9.21
CA VAL A 157 3.46 -2.68 -9.86
C VAL A 157 4.76 -2.97 -9.12
N PHE A 158 4.75 -2.92 -7.78
CA PHE A 158 5.91 -3.26 -6.97
C PHE A 158 6.39 -4.69 -7.21
N TYR A 159 5.47 -5.67 -7.24
CA TYR A 159 5.81 -7.06 -7.55
C TYR A 159 6.38 -7.21 -8.97
N PHE A 160 5.84 -6.48 -9.93
CA PHE A 160 6.38 -6.43 -11.28
C PHE A 160 7.81 -5.86 -11.32
N LEU A 161 8.08 -4.76 -10.60
CA LEU A 161 9.43 -4.19 -10.50
C LEU A 161 10.42 -5.18 -9.88
N VAL A 162 10.04 -5.88 -8.81
CA VAL A 162 10.90 -6.91 -8.19
C VAL A 162 11.11 -8.10 -9.12
N ALA A 163 10.08 -8.51 -9.86
CA ALA A 163 10.19 -9.51 -10.91
C ALA A 163 11.23 -9.11 -11.98
N LEU A 164 11.23 -7.84 -12.42
CA LEU A 164 12.27 -7.33 -13.33
C LEU A 164 13.67 -7.37 -12.70
N LEU A 165 13.81 -7.03 -11.41
CA LEU A 165 15.10 -7.13 -10.72
C LEU A 165 15.62 -8.57 -10.67
N ILE A 166 14.73 -9.55 -10.52
CA ILE A 166 15.07 -10.98 -10.61
C ILE A 166 15.49 -11.34 -12.03
N SER A 167 14.71 -10.92 -13.05
CA SER A 167 14.96 -11.29 -14.45
C SER A 167 16.29 -10.75 -14.98
N PHE A 168 16.66 -9.52 -14.60
CA PHE A 168 17.94 -8.91 -15.00
C PHE A 168 19.11 -9.31 -14.09
N GLY A 169 18.88 -10.12 -13.05
CA GLY A 169 19.91 -10.50 -12.08
C GLY A 169 20.42 -9.30 -11.25
N TRP A 170 19.63 -8.23 -11.13
CA TRP A 170 20.00 -7.00 -10.43
C TRP A 170 19.82 -7.07 -8.92
N LEU A 171 19.32 -8.18 -8.38
CA LEU A 171 19.29 -8.42 -6.94
C LEU A 171 20.69 -8.31 -6.29
N ARG A 172 21.76 -8.64 -7.02
CA ARG A 172 23.15 -8.45 -6.54
C ARG A 172 23.55 -6.97 -6.37
N HIS A 173 22.85 -6.07 -7.05
CA HIS A 173 23.03 -4.61 -6.98
C HIS A 173 21.88 -3.93 -6.24
N LEU A 174 21.10 -4.69 -5.46
CA LEU A 174 19.87 -4.20 -4.82
C LEU A 174 20.09 -2.90 -4.06
N LEU A 175 21.16 -2.77 -3.26
CA LEU A 175 21.44 -1.53 -2.54
C LEU A 175 21.59 -0.30 -3.43
N LEU A 176 22.22 -0.44 -4.61
CA LEU A 176 22.37 0.66 -5.56
C LEU A 176 21.02 1.02 -6.20
N VAL A 177 20.21 0.00 -6.51
CA VAL A 177 18.85 0.19 -7.04
C VAL A 177 17.98 0.92 -6.02
N LEU A 178 17.99 0.49 -4.76
CA LEU A 178 17.22 1.13 -3.68
C LEU A 178 17.70 2.56 -3.42
N ALA A 179 19.01 2.80 -3.41
CA ALA A 179 19.55 4.14 -3.26
C ALA A 179 19.17 5.06 -4.42
N GLY A 180 19.23 4.56 -5.66
CA GLY A 180 18.78 5.29 -6.86
C GLY A 180 17.29 5.58 -6.83
N TRP A 181 16.48 4.64 -6.36
CA TRP A 181 15.03 4.84 -6.20
C TRP A 181 14.71 5.87 -5.11
N LEU A 182 15.39 5.84 -3.95
CA LEU A 182 15.25 6.89 -2.93
C LEU A 182 15.71 8.25 -3.45
N MET A 183 16.78 8.31 -4.23
CA MET A 183 17.23 9.55 -4.86
C MET A 183 16.16 10.12 -5.80
N TYR A 184 15.56 9.28 -6.63
CA TYR A 184 14.42 9.66 -7.46
C TYR A 184 13.25 10.21 -6.61
N CYS A 185 12.89 9.53 -5.52
CA CYS A 185 11.83 9.98 -4.61
C CYS A 185 12.17 11.33 -3.96
N ALA A 186 13.44 11.57 -3.62
CA ALA A 186 13.90 12.82 -3.04
C ALA A 186 13.78 14.00 -4.03
N VAL A 187 14.09 13.77 -5.31
CA VAL A 187 14.03 14.78 -6.37
C VAL A 187 12.60 15.09 -6.78
N ILE A 188 11.81 14.06 -7.11
CA ILE A 188 10.44 14.23 -7.60
C ILE A 188 9.48 14.69 -6.50
N GLY A 189 9.69 14.19 -5.28
CA GLY A 189 8.82 14.47 -4.14
C GLY A 189 7.52 13.65 -4.13
N PRO A 190 6.71 13.81 -3.07
CA PRO A 190 5.54 12.96 -2.81
C PRO A 190 4.24 13.44 -3.47
N VAL A 191 4.24 14.64 -4.07
CA VAL A 191 3.06 15.22 -4.71
C VAL A 191 2.95 14.67 -6.12
N ASP A 192 1.75 14.20 -6.49
CA ASP A 192 1.51 13.70 -7.83
C ASP A 192 1.71 14.81 -8.86
N ASN A 193 2.54 14.55 -9.86
CA ASN A 193 2.87 15.47 -10.94
C ASN A 193 2.33 14.99 -12.29
N GLY A 194 1.51 13.93 -12.32
CA GLY A 194 0.93 13.34 -13.52
C GLY A 194 1.93 12.61 -14.43
N SER A 195 3.19 12.48 -14.01
CA SER A 195 4.21 11.77 -14.78
C SER A 195 3.96 10.25 -14.76
N PRO A 196 4.05 9.56 -15.91
CA PRO A 196 4.01 8.09 -15.94
C PRO A 196 5.07 7.43 -15.03
N PHE A 197 6.22 8.09 -14.84
CA PHE A 197 7.26 7.61 -13.93
C PHE A 197 6.87 7.78 -12.46
N ALA A 198 6.15 8.84 -12.11
CA ALA A 198 5.64 9.02 -10.75
C ALA A 198 4.57 7.98 -10.42
N PHE A 199 3.77 7.56 -11.41
CA PHE A 199 2.85 6.44 -11.26
C PHE A 199 3.59 5.10 -11.06
N LEU A 200 4.58 4.79 -11.89
CA LEU A 200 5.32 3.52 -11.84
C LEU A 200 6.23 3.38 -10.62
N LEU A 201 6.88 4.46 -10.19
CA LEU A 201 7.84 4.45 -9.07
C LEU A 201 7.27 5.00 -7.77
N PHE A 202 6.01 5.47 -7.79
CA PHE A 202 5.19 5.82 -6.64
C PHE A 202 5.95 6.52 -5.49
N PRO A 203 6.55 7.71 -5.74
CA PRO A 203 7.52 8.34 -4.84
C PRO A 203 6.96 8.68 -3.45
N ARG A 204 5.63 8.76 -3.31
CA ARG A 204 4.95 8.93 -2.01
C ARG A 204 5.16 7.72 -1.09
N VAL A 205 5.03 6.50 -1.61
CA VAL A 205 4.96 5.26 -0.81
C VAL A 205 6.17 4.34 -0.99
N ALA A 206 6.96 4.54 -2.05
CA ALA A 206 8.18 3.78 -2.31
C ALA A 206 9.17 3.77 -1.11
N PRO A 207 9.36 4.88 -0.37
CA PRO A 207 10.23 4.85 0.82
C PRO A 207 9.82 3.81 1.88
N PHE A 208 8.53 3.53 2.07
CA PHE A 208 8.05 2.49 2.99
C PHE A 208 8.44 1.09 2.51
N PHE A 209 8.22 0.78 1.22
CA PHE A 209 8.67 -0.50 0.64
C PHE A 209 10.18 -0.69 0.78
N ILE A 210 10.95 0.37 0.51
CA ILE A 210 12.42 0.34 0.59
C ILE A 210 12.88 0.16 2.05
N ALA A 211 12.21 0.78 3.02
CA ALA A 211 12.47 0.56 4.43
C ALA A 211 12.24 -0.91 4.83
N GLY A 212 11.13 -1.51 4.39
CA GLY A 212 10.83 -2.93 4.58
C GLY A 212 11.92 -3.85 4.01
N MET A 213 12.36 -3.56 2.79
CA MET A 213 13.47 -4.26 2.14
C MET A 213 14.78 -4.13 2.94
N ALA A 214 15.07 -2.92 3.43
CA ALA A 214 16.26 -2.66 4.24
C ALA A 214 16.24 -3.40 5.58
N PHE A 215 15.09 -3.48 6.26
CA PHE A 215 14.93 -4.27 7.48
C PHE A 215 15.18 -5.76 7.25
N TYR A 216 14.69 -6.30 6.14
CA TYR A 216 14.97 -7.69 5.76
C TYR A 216 16.48 -7.93 5.53
N LEU A 217 17.15 -7.03 4.82
CA LEU A 217 18.60 -7.11 4.59
C LEU A 217 19.41 -6.96 5.88
N LEU A 218 18.92 -6.17 6.83
CA LEU A 218 19.54 -5.99 8.16
C LEU A 218 19.42 -7.26 8.98
N GLN A 219 18.23 -7.89 9.01
CA GLN A 219 18.00 -9.15 9.70
C GLN A 219 18.86 -10.29 9.14
N THR A 220 18.95 -10.38 7.82
CA THR A 220 19.69 -11.46 7.15
C THR A 220 21.18 -11.17 6.97
N SER A 221 21.67 -10.01 7.42
CA SER A 221 23.07 -9.58 7.33
C SER A 221 23.66 -9.65 5.91
N GLN A 222 22.85 -9.40 4.88
CA GLN A 222 23.25 -9.47 3.47
C GLN A 222 24.02 -8.23 2.97
N ALA A 223 24.21 -7.23 3.82
CA ALA A 223 24.95 -6.01 3.50
C ALA A 223 25.62 -5.38 4.72
N ALA A 224 26.57 -4.47 4.47
CA ALA A 224 27.22 -3.69 5.51
C ALA A 224 26.19 -2.83 6.28
N ARG A 225 26.13 -3.01 7.61
CA ARG A 225 25.13 -2.38 8.48
C ARG A 225 25.06 -0.86 8.32
N TRP A 226 26.20 -0.18 8.20
CA TRP A 226 26.23 1.28 8.03
C TRP A 226 25.54 1.75 6.74
N LYS A 227 25.61 0.98 5.64
CA LYS A 227 24.88 1.28 4.40
C LYS A 227 23.38 1.13 4.59
N LEU A 228 22.96 0.10 5.32
CA LEU A 228 21.56 -0.15 5.62
C LEU A 228 20.97 0.92 6.56
N TYR A 229 21.71 1.33 7.59
CA TYR A 229 21.30 2.44 8.44
C TYR A 229 21.23 3.77 7.67
N GLY A 230 22.18 4.03 6.77
CA GLY A 230 22.11 5.18 5.88
C GLY A 230 20.87 5.15 4.97
N LEU A 231 20.58 3.99 4.39
CA LEU A 231 19.39 3.78 3.54
C LEU A 231 18.08 3.98 4.34
N LEU A 232 18.01 3.40 5.55
CA LEU A 232 16.88 3.54 6.46
C LEU A 232 16.68 4.98 6.91
N LEU A 233 17.76 5.72 7.21
CA LEU A 233 17.68 7.13 7.57
C LEU A 233 17.10 7.96 6.42
N VAL A 234 17.56 7.74 5.19
CA VAL A 234 17.02 8.44 4.02
C VAL A 234 15.56 8.06 3.78
N ALA A 235 15.21 6.78 3.86
CA ALA A 235 13.84 6.31 3.73
C ALA A 235 12.92 6.94 4.80
N TYR A 236 13.36 6.97 6.05
CA TYR A 236 12.65 7.59 7.18
C TYR A 236 12.37 9.07 6.93
N LEU A 237 13.38 9.85 6.53
CA LEU A 237 13.22 11.27 6.22
C LEU A 237 12.25 11.50 5.06
N LEU A 238 12.28 10.63 4.04
CA LEU A 238 11.34 10.69 2.92
C LEU A 238 9.92 10.27 3.32
N CYS A 239 9.74 9.28 4.20
CA CYS A 239 8.45 8.92 4.79
C CYS A 239 7.86 10.10 5.58
N LEU A 240 8.66 10.79 6.40
CA LEU A 240 8.20 11.99 7.13
C LEU A 240 7.79 13.13 6.18
N ARG A 241 8.55 13.32 5.08
CA ARG A 241 8.21 14.30 4.03
C ARG A 241 6.91 13.92 3.31
N ALA A 242 6.73 12.64 2.97
CA ALA A 242 5.51 12.14 2.34
C ALA A 242 4.29 12.29 3.26
N ALA A 243 4.40 11.88 4.52
CA ALA A 243 3.33 11.97 5.50
C ALA A 243 2.92 13.44 5.77
N ARG A 244 3.88 14.38 5.76
CA ARG A 244 3.58 15.81 5.82
C ARG A 244 2.81 16.29 4.59
N ALA A 245 3.22 15.89 3.40
CA ALA A 245 2.55 16.28 2.16
C ALA A 245 1.12 15.73 2.09
N GLU A 246 0.91 14.48 2.52
CA GLU A 246 -0.41 13.87 2.63
C GLU A 246 -1.28 14.61 3.65
N LEU A 247 -0.75 14.96 4.83
CA LEU A 247 -1.47 15.78 5.80
C LEU A 247 -1.97 17.11 5.22
N HIS A 248 -1.16 17.77 4.38
CA HIS A 248 -1.58 19.00 3.68
C HIS A 248 -2.72 18.79 2.68
N GLN A 249 -2.90 17.58 2.15
CA GLN A 249 -4.03 17.21 1.29
C GLN A 249 -5.25 16.78 2.10
N LEU A 250 -5.05 16.07 3.21
CA LEU A 250 -6.13 15.53 4.04
C LEU A 250 -6.88 16.61 4.85
N VAL A 251 -6.17 17.63 5.34
CA VAL A 251 -6.79 18.73 6.11
C VAL A 251 -7.90 19.44 5.32
N PRO A 252 -7.67 19.92 4.07
CA PRO A 252 -8.75 20.54 3.29
C PRO A 252 -9.81 19.53 2.84
N MET A 253 -9.42 18.27 2.57
CA MET A 253 -10.34 17.22 2.14
C MET A 253 -11.38 16.86 3.22
N TYR A 254 -10.95 16.70 4.46
CA TYR A 254 -11.82 16.29 5.58
C TYR A 254 -12.33 17.47 6.42
N GLN A 255 -11.90 18.69 6.10
CA GLN A 255 -12.19 19.90 6.89
C GLN A 255 -11.87 19.74 8.40
N THR A 256 -10.91 18.87 8.72
CA THR A 256 -10.58 18.44 10.08
C THR A 256 -9.09 18.67 10.33
N PRO A 257 -8.69 19.22 11.49
CA PRO A 257 -7.28 19.42 11.79
C PRO A 257 -6.58 18.07 12.08
N PHE A 258 -5.40 17.91 11.49
CA PHE A 258 -4.47 16.81 11.78
C PHE A 258 -3.21 17.36 12.45
N SER A 259 -2.80 16.73 13.54
CA SER A 259 -1.52 17.02 14.22
C SER A 259 -0.34 16.42 13.47
N LEU A 260 0.59 17.28 13.04
CA LEU A 260 1.86 16.88 12.43
C LEU A 260 2.73 16.05 13.39
N VAL A 261 2.68 16.37 14.68
CA VAL A 261 3.45 15.66 15.71
C VAL A 261 2.99 14.20 15.79
N VAL A 262 1.67 13.97 15.84
CA VAL A 262 1.12 12.60 15.88
C VAL A 262 1.49 11.84 14.61
N THR A 263 1.37 12.48 13.44
CA THR A 263 1.79 11.90 12.17
C THR A 263 3.26 11.47 12.17
N TRP A 264 4.17 12.33 12.63
CA TRP A 264 5.59 11.98 12.69
C TRP A 264 5.90 10.92 13.73
N LEU A 265 5.22 10.92 14.87
CA LEU A 265 5.37 9.85 15.87
C LEU A 265 4.93 8.49 15.32
N LEU A 266 3.82 8.42 14.59
CA LEU A 266 3.35 7.19 13.96
C LEU A 266 4.33 6.66 12.91
N VAL A 267 4.85 7.55 12.04
CA VAL A 267 5.90 7.15 11.07
C VAL A 267 7.17 6.69 11.80
N THR A 268 7.55 7.35 12.90
CA THR A 268 8.73 6.97 13.69
C THR A 268 8.57 5.62 14.35
N LEU A 269 7.36 5.27 14.81
CA LEU A 269 7.04 3.95 15.36
C LEU A 269 7.34 2.81 14.37
N PHE A 270 7.23 3.06 13.06
CA PHE A 270 7.55 2.05 12.05
C PHE A 270 9.06 1.78 11.90
N PHE A 271 9.91 2.65 12.44
CA PHE A 271 11.36 2.57 12.33
C PHE A 271 12.08 2.27 13.66
N GLY A 272 11.35 2.25 14.78
CA GLY A 272 11.87 1.89 16.11
C GLY A 272 11.71 0.40 16.40
#